data_AF-A0A378U6N7-F1
#
_entry.id   AF-A0A378U6N7-F1
#
_cell.length_a   1.000
_cell.length_b   1.000
_cell.length_c   1.000
_cell.angle_alpha   90.00
_cell.angle_beta   90.00
_cell.angle_gamma   90.00
#
_symmetry.space_group_name_H-M   'P 1'
#
loop_
_entity.id
_entity.type
_entity.pdbx_description
1 polymer ?
#
loop_
_entity_poly.entity_id
_entity_poly.type
_entity_poly.pdbx_seq_one_letter_code
_entity_poly.pdbx_strand_id
1 'polypeptide(L)'
;MRVWPYLAGGPQYGDDPWDLALVANRVNMGERYIHFAGAPDAHRMTVKNVLMTVAAPDREVVVEAGVVRRGDGTPPAGLYDCFRKLVVIAKWSEDNGIARFADWTQADADRFLDDLRTGQHRAGGVGLGASGIRGYVATLRLLRECHAVLPDALSFFPWAGRSAASISGEVTHTENTTPPMPWEAWAPLITASWAIVDQFSDDIVAAAETRAALPKEPRGPAGANAYNALLDWTEQGGLLPLHTGFGRTKHQRGEPNTTLLEKLLGINTNILNRASHQYMPDAMALITTAAADPQRATFGGVHVPTAVVSHPDGTSSRWVEELGLGETEYLDSVLRAACYVLIASLTGMRDSEIQELTRDSHTTKDGLAALKSIQHKGNDNPDGERRTWWAPRPVIRTIEVLGNLSRHDTHLFARRSGNAGAYAPNRDIARLIAFINDDPRYDQDAVGDSAWNTSRSRKAKPSTRPPCAVPSASSPPRAPEPNSDWEFNWDTVPGG
;
A
#
# COMPACT_ATOMS: atom_id res chain seq x y z
N MET A 1 -9.84 12.26 -30.79
CA MET A 1 -9.06 13.42 -30.28
C MET A 1 -8.27 12.96 -29.06
N ARG A 2 -6.93 13.00 -29.09
CA ARG A 2 -6.10 12.55 -27.95
C ARG A 2 -6.32 13.43 -26.72
N VAL A 3 -6.17 12.89 -25.51
CA VAL A 3 -6.21 13.65 -24.25
C VAL A 3 -4.99 14.58 -24.16
N TRP A 4 -3.79 14.03 -24.28
CA TRP A 4 -2.54 14.77 -24.43
C TRP A 4 -2.07 14.70 -25.90
N PRO A 5 -2.01 15.83 -26.63
CA PRO A 5 -1.57 15.83 -28.02
C PRO A 5 -0.14 15.30 -28.21
N TYR A 6 0.75 15.57 -27.26
CA TYR A 6 2.19 15.28 -27.32
C TYR A 6 2.56 13.87 -26.84
N LEU A 7 1.68 13.16 -26.13
CA LEU A 7 1.94 11.81 -25.64
C LEU A 7 1.40 10.77 -26.64
N ALA A 8 2.30 10.15 -27.39
CA ALA A 8 1.96 9.05 -28.28
C ALA A 8 1.43 7.84 -27.49
N GLY A 9 0.40 7.17 -28.01
CA GLY A 9 -0.22 6.03 -27.33
C GLY A 9 -1.14 6.40 -26.15
N GLY A 10 -1.33 7.69 -25.87
CA GLY A 10 -2.27 8.14 -24.84
C GLY A 10 -3.74 7.95 -25.21
N PRO A 11 -4.62 8.00 -24.19
CA PRO A 11 -6.05 7.80 -24.39
C PRO A 11 -6.64 8.90 -25.26
N GLN A 12 -7.74 8.59 -25.92
CA GLN A 12 -8.56 9.52 -26.67
C GLN A 12 -9.79 9.92 -25.86
N TYR A 13 -10.34 11.09 -26.18
CA TYR A 13 -11.56 11.59 -25.55
C TYR A 13 -12.71 10.57 -25.59
N GLY A 14 -12.88 9.83 -26.68
CA GLY A 14 -13.95 8.83 -26.82
C GLY A 14 -13.76 7.58 -25.95
N ASP A 15 -12.57 7.33 -25.43
CA ASP A 15 -12.27 6.11 -24.70
C ASP A 15 -12.93 6.12 -23.31
N ASP A 16 -13.33 4.94 -22.84
CA ASP A 16 -13.77 4.68 -21.47
C ASP A 16 -13.40 3.24 -21.07
N PRO A 17 -12.47 3.03 -20.12
CA PRO A 17 -11.74 4.05 -19.36
C PRO A 17 -10.66 4.77 -20.19
N TRP A 18 -10.18 5.90 -19.69
CA TRP A 18 -8.89 6.43 -20.14
C TRP A 18 -7.75 5.62 -19.51
N ASP A 19 -7.02 4.88 -20.35
CA ASP A 19 -5.81 4.16 -19.94
C ASP A 19 -4.61 5.11 -19.82
N LEU A 20 -4.14 5.28 -18.60
CA LEU A 20 -2.98 6.10 -18.25
C LEU A 20 -1.68 5.30 -18.25
N ALA A 21 -1.71 3.97 -18.37
CA ALA A 21 -0.52 3.12 -18.27
C ALA A 21 0.53 3.46 -19.34
N LEU A 22 0.08 3.75 -20.56
CA LEU A 22 0.94 4.07 -21.71
C LEU A 22 1.53 5.49 -21.65
N VAL A 23 0.99 6.35 -20.79
CA VAL A 23 1.42 7.73 -20.63
C VAL A 23 1.92 8.04 -19.23
N ALA A 24 1.99 7.06 -18.33
CA ALA A 24 2.42 7.30 -16.96
C ALA A 24 3.92 7.64 -16.91
N ASN A 25 4.23 8.89 -16.58
CA ASN A 25 5.62 9.36 -16.46
C ASN A 25 6.32 8.89 -15.16
N ARG A 26 5.56 8.31 -14.22
CA ARG A 26 6.08 7.74 -12.96
C ARG A 26 5.79 6.26 -12.94
N VAL A 27 6.82 5.47 -12.71
CA VAL A 27 6.66 4.01 -12.78
C VAL A 27 5.89 3.50 -11.57
N ASN A 28 6.00 4.19 -10.44
CA ASN A 28 5.24 3.90 -9.23
C ASN A 28 3.79 4.41 -9.25
N MET A 29 3.32 5.04 -10.33
CA MET A 29 1.92 5.45 -10.45
C MET A 29 1.03 4.20 -10.36
N GLY A 30 0.31 4.08 -9.24
CA GLY A 30 -0.53 2.91 -8.97
C GLY A 30 -1.80 2.93 -9.79
N GLU A 31 -2.30 4.12 -10.09
CA GLU A 31 -3.57 4.33 -10.78
C GLU A 31 -3.35 4.41 -12.28
N ARG A 32 -3.81 3.37 -12.97
CA ARG A 32 -3.58 3.19 -14.41
C ARG A 32 -4.79 3.59 -15.25
N TYR A 33 -5.94 3.84 -14.65
CA TYR A 33 -7.19 4.07 -15.37
C TYR A 33 -8.02 5.17 -14.73
N ILE A 34 -8.66 6.01 -15.56
CA ILE A 34 -9.77 6.88 -15.15
C ILE A 34 -11.07 6.27 -15.66
N HIS A 35 -11.86 5.73 -14.74
CA HIS A 35 -13.19 5.20 -15.01
C HIS A 35 -14.25 6.26 -14.71
N PHE A 36 -14.84 6.86 -15.75
CA PHE A 36 -15.79 7.96 -15.59
C PHE A 36 -17.11 7.55 -14.94
N ALA A 37 -17.43 6.26 -14.96
CA ALA A 37 -18.54 5.68 -14.18
C ALA A 37 -18.45 5.97 -12.68
N GLY A 38 -17.25 6.30 -12.15
CA GLY A 38 -17.09 6.71 -10.75
C GLY A 38 -17.70 8.08 -10.41
N ALA A 39 -17.98 8.93 -11.41
CA ALA A 39 -18.70 10.19 -11.25
C ALA A 39 -20.22 9.98 -11.47
N PRO A 40 -21.07 10.71 -10.72
CA PRO A 40 -22.52 10.77 -10.97
C PRO A 40 -22.86 11.11 -12.43
N ASP A 41 -23.94 10.51 -12.94
CA ASP A 41 -24.38 10.64 -14.34
C ASP A 41 -24.51 12.12 -14.75
N ALA A 42 -25.16 12.92 -13.90
CA ALA A 42 -25.42 14.35 -14.15
C ALA A 42 -24.15 15.19 -14.32
N HIS A 43 -23.04 14.80 -13.69
CA HIS A 43 -21.80 15.57 -13.68
C HIS A 43 -20.70 14.96 -14.57
N ARG A 44 -20.86 13.70 -15.00
CA ARG A 44 -19.81 12.91 -15.66
C ARG A 44 -19.21 13.60 -16.87
N MET A 45 -20.06 14.19 -17.72
CA MET A 45 -19.61 14.88 -18.93
C MET A 45 -18.78 16.12 -18.59
N THR A 46 -19.25 16.93 -17.64
CA THR A 46 -18.52 18.14 -17.19
C THR A 46 -17.18 17.77 -16.56
N VAL A 47 -17.14 16.70 -15.74
CA VAL A 47 -15.87 16.17 -15.20
C VAL A 47 -14.91 15.78 -16.32
N LYS A 48 -15.37 15.00 -17.30
CA LYS A 48 -14.55 14.57 -18.43
C LYS A 48 -14.02 15.75 -19.24
N ASN A 49 -14.84 16.77 -19.47
CA ASN A 49 -14.46 17.95 -20.21
C ASN A 49 -13.48 18.85 -19.44
N VAL A 50 -13.64 18.99 -18.12
CA VAL A 50 -12.66 19.71 -17.28
C VAL A 50 -11.30 19.02 -17.36
N LEU A 51 -11.26 17.69 -17.29
CA LEU A 51 -10.02 16.94 -17.44
C LEU A 51 -9.37 17.16 -18.82
N MET A 52 -10.17 17.22 -19.89
CA MET A 52 -9.65 17.57 -21.23
C MET A 52 -9.03 18.96 -21.28
N THR A 53 -9.70 19.95 -20.69
CA THR A 53 -9.22 21.34 -20.64
C THR A 53 -7.87 21.42 -19.92
N VAL A 54 -7.71 20.71 -18.80
CA VAL A 54 -6.48 20.79 -18.01
C VAL A 54 -5.35 19.91 -18.53
N ALA A 55 -5.66 18.82 -19.25
CA ALA A 55 -4.65 17.95 -19.87
C ALA A 55 -3.94 18.66 -21.04
N ALA A 56 -4.64 19.55 -21.75
CA ALA A 56 -4.11 20.26 -22.90
C ALA A 56 -4.71 21.68 -22.98
N PRO A 57 -4.19 22.62 -22.16
CA PRO A 57 -4.74 23.96 -22.03
C PRO A 57 -4.57 24.83 -23.29
N ASP A 58 -3.59 24.53 -24.14
CA ASP A 58 -3.27 25.32 -25.34
C ASP A 58 -4.15 24.97 -26.56
N ARG A 59 -5.20 24.18 -26.36
CA ARG A 59 -6.16 23.91 -27.44
C ARG A 59 -6.84 25.20 -27.86
N GLU A 60 -6.98 25.38 -29.17
CA GLU A 60 -7.60 26.56 -29.79
C GLU A 60 -8.92 26.93 -29.11
N VAL A 61 -9.86 25.98 -28.97
CA VAL A 61 -11.16 26.22 -28.32
C VAL A 61 -11.08 26.67 -26.85
N VAL A 62 -10.01 26.31 -26.14
CA VAL A 62 -9.78 26.70 -24.73
C VAL A 62 -9.19 28.10 -24.67
N VAL A 63 -8.21 28.38 -25.54
CA VAL A 63 -7.53 29.68 -25.65
C VAL A 63 -8.49 30.76 -26.17
N GLU A 64 -9.28 30.46 -27.21
CA GLU A 64 -10.29 31.36 -27.78
C GLU A 64 -11.37 31.75 -26.76
N ALA A 65 -11.74 30.82 -25.87
CA ALA A 65 -12.64 31.10 -24.75
C ALA A 65 -11.98 31.90 -23.61
N GLY A 66 -10.71 32.26 -23.74
CA GLY A 66 -9.95 33.05 -22.76
C GLY A 66 -9.46 32.26 -21.55
N VAL A 67 -9.49 30.92 -21.59
CA VAL A 67 -9.00 30.08 -20.50
C VAL A 67 -7.50 29.84 -20.70
N VAL A 68 -6.68 30.70 -20.08
CA VAL A 68 -5.21 30.62 -20.21
C VAL A 68 -4.60 29.98 -18.97
N ARG A 69 -3.90 28.85 -19.15
CA ARG A 69 -3.12 28.19 -18.09
C ARG A 69 -1.66 28.09 -18.53
N ARG A 70 -0.73 28.19 -17.58
CA ARG A 70 0.71 28.10 -17.86
C ARG A 70 1.17 26.64 -17.94
N GLY A 71 2.08 26.35 -18.87
CA GLY A 71 2.73 25.05 -19.04
C GLY A 71 2.02 24.09 -20.00
N ASP A 72 2.68 22.98 -20.34
CA ASP A 72 2.27 22.04 -21.42
C ASP A 72 1.04 21.17 -21.08
N GLY A 73 0.34 21.47 -19.99
CA GLY A 73 -0.80 20.70 -19.48
C GLY A 73 -0.51 19.86 -18.24
N THR A 74 -1.58 19.35 -17.65
CA THR A 74 -1.51 18.58 -16.40
C THR A 74 -1.03 17.16 -16.69
N PRO A 75 0.04 16.67 -16.04
CA PRO A 75 0.55 15.31 -16.27
C PRO A 75 -0.44 14.26 -15.74
N PRO A 76 -0.35 12.98 -16.18
CA PRO A 76 -1.35 11.94 -15.87
C PRO A 76 -1.65 11.74 -14.38
N ALA A 77 -0.63 11.75 -13.52
CA ALA A 77 -0.84 11.65 -12.07
C ALA A 77 -1.64 12.83 -11.51
N GLY A 78 -1.33 14.05 -11.95
CA GLY A 78 -2.07 15.25 -11.58
C GLY A 78 -3.51 15.25 -12.13
N LEU A 79 -3.71 14.67 -13.32
CA LEU A 79 -5.02 14.53 -13.93
C LEU A 79 -5.90 13.56 -13.14
N TYR A 80 -5.35 12.43 -12.72
CA TYR A 80 -6.04 11.47 -11.85
C TYR A 80 -6.37 12.07 -10.48
N ASP A 81 -5.44 12.83 -9.89
CA ASP A 81 -5.69 13.56 -8.64
C ASP A 81 -6.79 14.62 -8.75
N CYS A 82 -6.90 15.27 -9.92
CA CYS A 82 -7.98 16.20 -10.24
C CYS A 82 -9.31 15.46 -10.39
N PHE A 83 -9.33 14.35 -11.14
CA PHE A 83 -10.49 13.47 -11.32
C PHE A 83 -11.08 13.04 -9.98
N ARG A 84 -10.25 12.54 -9.05
CA ARG A 84 -10.71 12.11 -7.72
C ARG A 84 -11.41 13.21 -6.93
N LYS A 85 -10.90 14.44 -6.99
CA LYS A 85 -11.51 15.59 -6.30
C LYS A 85 -12.81 16.00 -6.96
N LEU A 86 -12.85 16.02 -8.29
CA LEU A 86 -14.06 16.28 -9.06
C LEU A 86 -15.16 15.26 -8.77
N VAL A 87 -14.82 13.96 -8.65
CA VAL A 87 -15.79 12.92 -8.28
C VAL A 87 -16.38 13.16 -6.89
N VAL A 88 -15.55 13.53 -5.91
CA VAL A 88 -16.05 13.85 -4.56
C VAL A 88 -16.96 15.07 -4.57
N ILE A 89 -16.59 16.13 -5.30
CA ILE A 89 -17.42 17.33 -5.47
C ILE A 89 -18.74 16.98 -6.18
N ALA A 90 -18.70 16.13 -7.21
CA ALA A 90 -19.88 15.70 -7.95
C ALA A 90 -20.84 14.88 -7.09
N LYS A 91 -20.32 13.93 -6.30
CA LYS A 91 -21.13 13.13 -5.35
C LYS A 91 -21.78 14.01 -4.30
N TRP A 92 -21.01 14.93 -3.72
CA TRP A 92 -21.56 15.90 -2.77
C TRP A 92 -22.64 16.78 -3.41
N SER A 93 -22.48 17.17 -4.69
CA SER A 93 -23.49 17.93 -5.43
C SER A 93 -24.80 17.13 -5.55
N GLU A 94 -24.70 15.86 -5.96
CA GLU A 94 -25.85 14.96 -6.10
C GLU A 94 -26.56 14.72 -4.74
N ASP A 95 -25.80 14.46 -3.68
CA ASP A 95 -26.31 14.27 -2.32
C ASP A 95 -27.06 15.53 -1.79
N ASN A 96 -26.70 16.71 -2.30
CA ASN A 96 -27.32 17.99 -1.97
C ASN A 96 -28.34 18.47 -3.02
N GLY A 97 -28.70 17.62 -3.99
CA GLY A 97 -29.72 17.92 -5.01
C GLY A 97 -29.27 18.95 -6.06
N ILE A 98 -27.97 19.17 -6.22
CA ILE A 98 -27.40 20.09 -7.22
C ILE A 98 -27.09 19.31 -8.49
N ALA A 99 -27.84 19.54 -9.56
CA ALA A 99 -27.75 18.79 -10.81
C ALA A 99 -26.59 19.22 -11.73
N ARG A 100 -26.15 20.49 -11.64
CA ARG A 100 -25.05 21.05 -12.43
C ARG A 100 -24.12 21.85 -11.53
N PHE A 101 -22.82 21.85 -11.85
CA PHE A 101 -21.88 22.70 -11.11
C PHE A 101 -22.19 24.19 -11.25
N ALA A 102 -22.79 24.61 -12.36
CA ALA A 102 -23.24 25.99 -12.58
C ALA A 102 -24.28 26.47 -11.56
N ASP A 103 -25.05 25.53 -10.97
CA ASP A 103 -26.14 25.82 -10.03
C ASP A 103 -25.64 25.94 -8.57
N TRP A 104 -24.35 25.68 -8.32
CA TRP A 104 -23.75 25.94 -7.02
C TRP A 104 -23.82 27.44 -6.68
N THR A 105 -24.03 27.71 -5.40
CA THR A 105 -23.93 29.03 -4.79
C THR A 105 -22.72 29.13 -3.86
N GLN A 106 -22.38 30.34 -3.44
CA GLN A 106 -21.36 30.54 -2.39
C GLN A 106 -21.73 29.82 -1.09
N ALA A 107 -23.02 29.75 -0.74
CA ALA A 107 -23.49 29.02 0.43
C ALA A 107 -23.22 27.51 0.31
N ASP A 108 -23.37 26.93 -0.88
CA ASP A 108 -23.04 25.51 -1.11
C ASP A 108 -21.52 25.28 -0.98
N ALA A 109 -20.71 26.19 -1.52
CA ALA A 109 -19.25 26.13 -1.34
C ALA A 109 -18.86 26.19 0.15
N ASP A 110 -19.50 27.05 0.95
CA ASP A 110 -19.28 27.15 2.39
C ASP A 110 -19.70 25.88 3.14
N ARG A 111 -20.85 25.28 2.80
CA ARG A 111 -21.28 23.99 3.38
C ARG A 111 -20.28 22.88 3.03
N PHE A 112 -19.89 22.77 1.76
CA PHE A 112 -18.90 21.77 1.35
C PHE A 112 -17.57 21.95 2.08
N LEU A 113 -17.12 23.20 2.29
CA LEU A 113 -15.90 23.47 3.05
C LEU A 113 -16.01 23.02 4.52
N ASP A 114 -17.16 23.20 5.16
CA ASP A 114 -17.40 22.69 6.51
C ASP A 114 -17.42 21.16 6.54
N ASP A 115 -18.09 20.53 5.57
CA ASP A 115 -18.13 19.08 5.40
C ASP A 115 -16.74 18.46 5.14
N LEU A 116 -15.84 19.19 4.47
CA LEU A 116 -14.44 18.80 4.33
C LEU A 116 -13.70 18.83 5.68
N ARG A 117 -13.99 19.82 6.53
CA ARG A 117 -13.37 19.97 7.87
C ARG A 117 -13.90 18.96 8.88
N THR A 118 -15.18 18.64 8.82
CA THR A 118 -15.85 17.72 9.75
C THR A 118 -15.81 16.27 9.27
N GLY A 119 -15.54 16.05 7.98
CA GLY A 119 -15.53 14.73 7.35
C GLY A 119 -16.88 14.31 6.76
N GLN A 120 -17.91 15.15 6.84
CA GLN A 120 -19.25 14.86 6.34
C GLN A 120 -19.38 14.88 4.81
N HIS A 121 -18.35 15.31 4.08
CA HIS A 121 -18.33 15.33 2.61
C HIS A 121 -18.43 13.94 1.96
N ARG A 122 -18.36 12.86 2.75
CA ARG A 122 -18.59 11.47 2.34
C ARG A 122 -18.96 10.61 3.56
N ALA A 123 -19.72 9.55 3.32
CA ALA A 123 -20.06 8.56 4.35
C ALA A 123 -18.78 8.01 5.04
N GLY A 124 -18.77 8.03 6.38
CA GLY A 124 -17.63 7.57 7.19
C GLY A 124 -16.35 8.41 7.02
N GLY A 125 -16.45 9.60 6.44
CA GLY A 125 -15.30 10.48 6.23
C GLY A 125 -14.70 11.02 7.52
N VAL A 126 -13.41 11.35 7.46
CA VAL A 126 -12.68 12.04 8.53
C VAL A 126 -12.38 13.44 8.02
N GLY A 127 -12.46 14.43 8.92
CA GLY A 127 -12.04 15.79 8.64
C GLY A 127 -10.66 15.87 8.00
N LEU A 128 -10.54 16.66 6.94
CA LEU A 128 -9.31 16.84 6.19
C LEU A 128 -8.43 17.93 6.83
N GLY A 129 -7.11 17.74 6.74
CA GLY A 129 -6.16 18.79 7.08
C GLY A 129 -6.15 19.93 6.03
N ALA A 130 -5.55 21.06 6.41
CA ALA A 130 -5.54 22.30 5.61
C ALA A 130 -5.03 22.11 4.17
N SER A 131 -4.01 21.28 3.94
CA SER A 131 -3.48 21.04 2.59
C SER A 131 -4.47 20.27 1.71
N GLY A 132 -5.17 19.28 2.27
CA GLY A 132 -6.23 18.55 1.59
C GLY A 132 -7.39 19.45 1.21
N ILE A 133 -7.85 20.28 2.14
CA ILE A 133 -8.89 21.30 1.91
C ILE A 133 -8.48 22.26 0.79
N ARG A 134 -7.24 22.75 0.80
CA ARG A 134 -6.73 23.64 -0.26
C ARG A 134 -6.86 23.01 -1.64
N GLY A 135 -6.58 21.70 -1.76
CA GLY A 135 -6.75 20.97 -3.02
C GLY A 135 -8.17 21.00 -3.56
N TYR A 136 -9.18 20.86 -2.68
CA TYR A 136 -10.59 20.98 -3.07
C TYR A 136 -10.98 22.42 -3.43
N VAL A 137 -10.53 23.41 -2.65
CA VAL A 137 -10.75 24.83 -2.96
C VAL A 137 -10.17 25.20 -4.33
N ALA A 138 -8.96 24.72 -4.64
CA ALA A 138 -8.34 24.91 -5.95
C ALA A 138 -9.13 24.21 -7.08
N THR A 139 -9.72 23.04 -6.80
CA THR A 139 -10.54 22.32 -7.79
C THR A 139 -11.87 23.02 -8.08
N LEU A 140 -12.52 23.62 -7.07
CA LEU A 140 -13.70 24.46 -7.29
C LEU A 140 -13.37 25.71 -8.10
N ARG A 141 -12.22 26.34 -7.84
CA ARG A 141 -11.75 27.48 -8.65
C ARG A 141 -11.42 27.08 -10.08
N LEU A 142 -10.83 25.91 -10.27
CA LEU A 142 -10.61 25.35 -11.60
C LEU A 142 -11.92 25.15 -12.36
N LEU A 143 -12.98 24.65 -11.70
CA LEU A 143 -14.31 24.56 -12.33
C LEU A 143 -14.78 25.94 -12.80
N ARG A 144 -14.56 27.00 -12.02
CA ARG A 144 -14.91 28.36 -12.42
C ARG A 144 -14.07 28.88 -13.58
N GLU A 145 -12.78 28.58 -13.59
CA GLU A 145 -11.88 28.93 -14.70
C GLU A 145 -12.34 28.28 -16.00
N CYS A 146 -12.83 27.04 -15.94
CA CYS A 146 -13.31 26.31 -17.11
C CYS A 146 -14.70 26.77 -17.61
N HIS A 147 -15.43 27.60 -16.86
CA HIS A 147 -16.80 28.00 -17.19
C HIS A 147 -16.95 28.66 -18.57
N ALA A 148 -15.94 29.39 -19.04
CA ALA A 148 -15.99 30.03 -20.34
C ALA A 148 -16.09 29.03 -21.51
N VAL A 149 -15.49 27.84 -21.35
CA VAL A 149 -15.56 26.74 -22.33
C VAL A 149 -16.69 25.76 -21.99
N LEU A 150 -17.02 25.64 -20.69
CA LEU A 150 -17.95 24.65 -20.15
C LEU A 150 -19.05 25.38 -19.35
N PRO A 151 -20.15 25.81 -19.99
CA PRO A 151 -21.22 26.56 -19.30
C PRO A 151 -21.85 25.83 -18.11
N ASP A 152 -21.80 24.50 -18.07
CA ASP A 152 -22.28 23.69 -16.93
C ASP A 152 -21.28 23.63 -15.75
N ALA A 153 -20.08 24.20 -15.90
CA ALA A 153 -19.11 24.33 -14.82
C ALA A 153 -19.49 25.49 -13.87
N LEU A 154 -18.69 25.74 -12.84
CA LEU A 154 -19.04 26.67 -11.76
C LEU A 154 -19.17 28.12 -12.28
N SER A 155 -20.27 28.81 -11.97
CA SER A 155 -20.60 30.13 -12.55
C SER A 155 -20.01 31.34 -11.79
N PHE A 156 -19.66 31.17 -10.52
CA PHE A 156 -19.08 32.21 -9.66
C PHE A 156 -17.69 31.83 -9.15
N PHE A 157 -16.91 32.81 -8.69
CA PHE A 157 -15.59 32.56 -8.12
C PHE A 157 -15.68 32.39 -6.59
N PRO A 158 -15.46 31.18 -6.03
CA PRO A 158 -15.68 30.93 -4.61
C PRO A 158 -14.69 31.67 -3.71
N TRP A 159 -15.23 32.26 -2.64
CA TRP A 159 -14.50 33.04 -1.64
C TRP A 159 -13.63 34.13 -2.28
N ALA A 160 -14.24 34.95 -3.15
CA ALA A 160 -13.57 36.05 -3.81
C ALA A 160 -12.80 36.94 -2.80
N GLY A 161 -11.60 37.37 -3.19
CA GLY A 161 -10.72 38.18 -2.34
C GLY A 161 -9.89 37.39 -1.31
N ARG A 162 -10.09 36.08 -1.16
CA ARG A 162 -9.27 35.23 -0.26
C ARG A 162 -8.42 34.24 -1.05
N SER A 163 -7.21 33.96 -0.58
CA SER A 163 -6.37 32.91 -1.16
C SER A 163 -6.87 31.52 -0.75
N ALA A 164 -6.59 30.50 -1.56
CA ALA A 164 -6.94 29.12 -1.21
C ALA A 164 -6.31 28.67 0.11
N ALA A 165 -5.08 29.13 0.40
CA ALA A 165 -4.40 28.89 1.67
C ALA A 165 -5.11 29.57 2.86
N SER A 166 -5.56 30.82 2.70
CA SER A 166 -6.35 31.52 3.74
C SER A 166 -7.69 30.84 4.03
N ILE A 167 -8.33 30.25 3.02
CA ILE A 167 -9.61 29.55 3.18
C ILE A 167 -9.41 28.19 3.86
N SER A 168 -8.36 27.47 3.46
CA SER A 168 -8.05 26.15 4.02
C SER A 168 -7.36 26.21 5.39
N GLY A 169 -6.84 27.38 5.78
CA GLY A 169 -6.00 27.54 6.96
C GLY A 169 -4.58 26.99 6.78
N GLU A 170 -4.13 26.82 5.52
CA GLU A 170 -2.78 26.31 5.26
C GLU A 170 -1.75 27.40 5.54
N VAL A 171 -0.84 27.11 6.46
CA VAL A 171 0.30 27.96 6.78
C VAL A 171 1.52 27.36 6.12
N THR A 172 2.20 28.15 5.28
CA THR A 172 3.50 27.76 4.74
C THR A 172 4.55 28.03 5.80
N HIS A 173 5.12 26.97 6.37
CA HIS A 173 6.23 27.09 7.29
C HIS A 173 7.52 27.31 6.50
N THR A 174 8.33 28.28 6.92
CA THR A 174 9.64 28.57 6.34
C THR A 174 10.73 27.60 6.83
N GLU A 175 10.46 26.89 7.92
CA GLU A 175 11.35 25.92 8.54
C GLU A 175 10.67 24.55 8.66
N ASN A 176 11.46 23.48 8.77
CA ASN A 176 10.95 22.13 8.99
C ASN A 176 10.17 22.06 10.30
N THR A 177 8.86 21.80 10.22
CA THR A 177 8.01 21.65 11.40
C THR A 177 8.13 20.29 12.06
N THR A 178 8.61 19.29 11.32
CA THR A 178 8.85 17.95 11.85
C THR A 178 10.22 17.95 12.52
N PRO A 179 10.29 17.79 13.86
CA PRO A 179 11.58 17.70 14.52
C PRO A 179 12.34 16.45 14.02
N PRO A 180 13.67 16.48 13.99
CA PRO A 180 14.46 15.29 13.74
C PRO A 180 14.06 14.16 14.69
N MET A 181 14.17 12.93 14.23
CA MET A 181 13.94 11.76 15.08
C MET A 181 14.95 11.79 16.24
N PRO A 182 14.51 11.60 17.50
CA PRO A 182 15.42 11.53 18.63
C PRO A 182 16.44 10.40 18.44
N TRP A 183 17.67 10.61 18.92
CA TRP A 183 18.77 9.67 18.74
C TRP A 183 18.46 8.30 19.33
N GLU A 184 17.82 8.28 20.49
CA GLU A 184 17.36 7.10 21.22
C GLU A 184 16.33 6.26 20.45
N ALA A 185 15.65 6.83 19.45
CA ALA A 185 14.76 6.11 18.55
C ALA A 185 15.45 5.77 17.22
N TRP A 186 16.23 6.72 16.68
CA TRP A 186 16.90 6.58 15.40
C TRP A 186 18.00 5.51 15.43
N ALA A 187 18.89 5.56 16.43
CA ALA A 187 20.06 4.67 16.47
C ALA A 187 19.68 3.18 16.60
N PRO A 188 18.74 2.78 17.48
CA PRO A 188 18.30 1.38 17.54
C PRO A 188 17.60 0.92 16.25
N LEU A 189 16.78 1.78 15.65
CA LEU A 189 16.10 1.47 14.39
C LEU A 189 17.10 1.19 13.26
N ILE A 190 18.12 2.03 13.11
CA ILE A 190 19.15 1.86 12.09
C ILE A 190 20.02 0.63 12.37
N THR A 191 20.39 0.42 13.64
CA THR A 191 21.20 -0.74 14.04
C THR A 191 20.46 -2.05 13.76
N ALA A 192 19.19 -2.15 14.14
CA ALA A 192 18.38 -3.34 13.88
C ALA A 192 18.09 -3.53 12.38
N SER A 193 17.79 -2.45 11.65
CA SER A 193 17.60 -2.52 10.20
C SER A 193 18.88 -3.00 9.50
N TRP A 194 20.04 -2.55 9.95
CA TRP A 194 21.32 -3.01 9.44
C TRP A 194 21.57 -4.48 9.75
N ALA A 195 21.32 -4.96 10.97
CA ALA A 195 21.45 -6.38 11.31
C ALA A 195 20.55 -7.26 10.43
N ILE A 196 19.30 -6.85 10.19
CA ILE A 196 18.36 -7.57 9.31
C ILE A 196 18.90 -7.65 7.88
N VAL A 197 19.44 -6.56 7.34
CA VAL A 197 19.97 -6.51 5.96
C VAL A 197 21.31 -7.24 5.84
N ASP A 198 22.20 -7.09 6.80
CA ASP A 198 23.58 -7.58 6.71
C ASP A 198 23.70 -9.05 7.13
N GLN A 199 22.97 -9.46 8.17
CA GLN A 199 23.14 -10.78 8.79
C GLN A 199 22.00 -11.76 8.49
N PHE A 200 20.74 -11.28 8.39
CA PHE A 200 19.57 -12.16 8.30
C PHE A 200 18.97 -12.25 6.89
N SER A 201 19.42 -11.39 5.97
CA SER A 201 18.82 -11.27 4.65
C SER A 201 18.92 -12.54 3.80
N ASP A 202 20.03 -13.28 3.90
CA ASP A 202 20.23 -14.49 3.11
C ASP A 202 19.18 -15.57 3.44
N ASP A 203 18.87 -15.76 4.74
CA ASP A 203 17.81 -16.69 5.17
C ASP A 203 16.42 -16.23 4.71
N ILE A 204 16.13 -14.93 4.80
CA ILE A 204 14.84 -14.36 4.38
C ILE A 204 14.66 -14.48 2.86
N VAL A 205 15.69 -14.17 2.08
CA VAL A 205 15.69 -14.27 0.62
C VAL A 205 15.55 -15.73 0.19
N ALA A 206 16.30 -16.65 0.79
CA ALA A 206 16.20 -18.08 0.50
C ALA A 206 14.79 -18.62 0.79
N ALA A 207 14.21 -18.27 1.95
CA ALA A 207 12.83 -18.64 2.27
C ALA A 207 11.83 -18.05 1.28
N ALA A 208 12.00 -16.78 0.89
CA ALA A 208 11.15 -16.12 -0.09
C ALA A 208 11.26 -16.78 -1.47
N GLU A 209 12.44 -17.21 -1.89
CA GLU A 209 12.69 -17.95 -3.14
C GLU A 209 12.03 -19.33 -3.11
N THR A 210 12.22 -20.10 -2.04
CA THR A 210 11.53 -21.38 -1.89
C THR A 210 10.02 -21.20 -1.97
N ARG A 211 9.45 -20.24 -1.21
CA ARG A 211 8.01 -19.94 -1.25
C ARG A 211 7.53 -19.53 -2.64
N ALA A 212 8.33 -18.77 -3.40
CA ALA A 212 7.98 -18.34 -4.74
C ALA A 212 8.05 -19.48 -5.77
N ALA A 213 8.95 -20.44 -5.58
CA ALA A 213 9.07 -21.63 -6.43
C ALA A 213 7.94 -22.65 -6.19
N LEU A 214 7.29 -22.62 -5.02
CA LEU A 214 6.15 -23.50 -4.73
C LEU A 214 4.98 -23.24 -5.71
N PRO A 215 4.32 -24.29 -6.21
CA PRO A 215 3.17 -24.14 -7.10
C PRO A 215 2.02 -23.44 -6.37
N LYS A 216 1.37 -22.47 -7.05
CA LYS A 216 0.17 -21.80 -6.50
C LYS A 216 -0.95 -22.79 -6.24
N GLU A 217 -1.20 -23.66 -7.22
CA GLU A 217 -2.10 -24.80 -7.16
C GLU A 217 -1.31 -26.06 -7.55
N PRO A 218 -1.05 -26.99 -6.61
CA PRO A 218 -0.41 -28.25 -6.95
C PRO A 218 -1.39 -29.11 -7.77
N ARG A 219 -1.13 -29.24 -9.07
CA ARG A 219 -1.93 -30.06 -10.01
C ARG A 219 -1.18 -31.33 -10.45
N GLY A 220 -0.34 -31.89 -9.60
CA GLY A 220 0.36 -33.13 -9.91
C GLY A 220 -0.53 -34.37 -9.69
N PRO A 221 0.08 -35.55 -9.42
CA PRO A 221 -0.65 -36.80 -9.39
C PRO A 221 -1.79 -36.78 -8.36
N ALA A 222 -2.84 -37.55 -8.66
CA ALA A 222 -4.06 -37.65 -7.86
C ALA A 222 -4.37 -39.12 -7.47
N GLY A 223 -5.27 -39.30 -6.51
CA GLY A 223 -5.66 -40.64 -6.02
C GLY A 223 -4.44 -41.49 -5.60
N ALA A 224 -4.38 -42.73 -6.06
CA ALA A 224 -3.32 -43.67 -5.69
C ALA A 224 -1.90 -43.18 -6.02
N ASN A 225 -1.72 -42.45 -7.11
CA ASN A 225 -0.40 -41.91 -7.47
C ASN A 225 0.06 -40.80 -6.51
N ALA A 226 -0.88 -40.00 -5.99
CA ALA A 226 -0.58 -39.00 -4.96
C ALA A 226 -0.19 -39.67 -3.64
N TYR A 227 -0.90 -40.74 -3.28
CA TYR A 227 -0.59 -41.54 -2.11
C TYR A 227 0.77 -42.24 -2.22
N ASN A 228 1.10 -42.81 -3.37
CA ASN A 228 2.42 -43.41 -3.61
C ASN A 228 3.53 -42.36 -3.47
N ALA A 229 3.34 -41.15 -4.00
CA ALA A 229 4.32 -40.07 -3.82
C ALA A 229 4.51 -39.68 -2.34
N LEU A 230 3.43 -39.65 -1.55
CA LEU A 230 3.50 -39.44 -0.11
C LEU A 230 4.22 -40.59 0.62
N LEU A 231 3.96 -41.83 0.19
CA LEU A 231 4.61 -43.02 0.74
C LEU A 231 6.11 -43.00 0.44
N ASP A 232 6.50 -42.80 -0.82
CA ASP A 232 7.90 -42.70 -1.25
C ASP A 232 8.64 -41.61 -0.48
N TRP A 233 8.02 -40.43 -0.32
CA TRP A 233 8.59 -39.34 0.49
C TRP A 233 8.75 -39.73 1.96
N THR A 234 7.78 -40.46 2.51
CA THR A 234 7.86 -40.96 3.89
C THR A 234 8.97 -42.00 4.03
N GLU A 235 9.12 -42.93 3.09
CA GLU A 235 10.19 -43.94 3.10
C GLU A 235 11.59 -43.31 2.97
N GLN A 236 11.70 -42.21 2.22
CA GLN A 236 12.96 -41.48 2.02
C GLN A 236 13.39 -40.61 3.22
N GLY A 237 12.65 -40.62 4.33
CA GLY A 237 13.02 -39.79 5.49
C GLY A 237 12.53 -38.34 5.42
N GLY A 238 11.57 -38.01 4.54
CA GLY A 238 11.02 -36.67 4.43
C GLY A 238 10.49 -36.10 5.76
N LEU A 239 10.75 -34.82 6.01
CA LEU A 239 10.34 -34.09 7.21
C LEU A 239 8.99 -33.40 7.01
N LEU A 240 7.99 -33.80 7.79
CA LEU A 240 6.66 -33.24 7.74
C LEU A 240 6.67 -31.80 8.28
N PRO A 241 6.27 -30.81 7.47
CA PRO A 241 6.13 -29.45 7.96
C PRO A 241 4.98 -29.35 8.96
N LEU A 242 5.23 -28.74 10.11
CA LEU A 242 4.24 -28.43 11.13
C LEU A 242 3.93 -26.94 11.14
N HIS A 243 2.71 -26.59 11.51
CA HIS A 243 2.34 -25.21 11.79
C HIS A 243 3.11 -24.69 13.01
N THR A 244 3.68 -23.50 12.86
CA THR A 244 4.41 -22.78 13.92
C THR A 244 3.48 -22.03 14.86
N GLY A 245 2.20 -21.84 14.47
CA GLY A 245 1.25 -20.96 15.14
C GLY A 245 1.41 -19.47 14.78
N PHE A 246 2.30 -19.14 13.84
CA PHE A 246 2.56 -17.75 13.47
C PHE A 246 1.42 -17.10 12.67
N GLY A 247 1.11 -15.85 13.02
CA GLY A 247 0.12 -15.03 12.34
C GLY A 247 -1.33 -15.46 12.61
N ARG A 248 -2.27 -14.93 11.81
CA ARG A 248 -3.69 -15.29 11.90
C ARG A 248 -3.96 -16.59 11.14
N THR A 249 -3.57 -17.70 11.74
CA THR A 249 -3.89 -19.05 11.25
C THR A 249 -5.01 -19.66 12.08
N LYS A 250 -5.87 -20.46 11.43
CA LYS A 250 -6.87 -21.30 12.11
C LYS A 250 -6.27 -22.59 12.68
N HIS A 251 -5.03 -22.89 12.30
CA HIS A 251 -4.30 -24.09 12.70
C HIS A 251 -3.49 -23.85 13.95
N GLN A 252 -3.55 -24.77 14.90
CA GLN A 252 -2.75 -24.71 16.11
C GLN A 252 -1.28 -25.03 15.82
N ARG A 253 -0.39 -24.54 16.68
CA ARG A 253 1.02 -24.91 16.64
C ARG A 253 1.16 -26.43 16.80
N GLY A 254 2.02 -27.04 15.99
CA GLY A 254 2.26 -28.48 15.97
C GLY A 254 1.28 -29.29 15.10
N GLU A 255 0.21 -28.69 14.60
CA GLU A 255 -0.64 -29.36 13.61
C GLU A 255 0.12 -29.59 12.29
N PRO A 256 -0.14 -30.69 11.56
CA PRO A 256 0.41 -30.91 10.24
C PRO A 256 0.09 -29.79 9.26
N ASN A 257 1.11 -29.21 8.63
CA ASN A 257 0.93 -28.22 7.56
C ASN A 257 0.77 -28.93 6.21
N THR A 258 -0.40 -29.54 6.01
CA THR A 258 -0.71 -30.30 4.79
C THR A 258 -0.63 -29.43 3.54
N THR A 259 -0.98 -28.14 3.63
CA THR A 259 -0.86 -27.20 2.50
C THR A 259 0.59 -27.02 2.04
N LEU A 260 1.55 -26.90 2.96
CA LEU A 260 2.97 -26.81 2.58
C LEU A 260 3.46 -28.16 2.04
N LEU A 261 3.11 -29.27 2.70
CA LEU A 261 3.47 -30.61 2.23
C LEU A 261 2.99 -30.87 0.79
N GLU A 262 1.73 -30.56 0.50
CA GLU A 262 1.13 -30.71 -0.83
C GLU A 262 1.90 -29.90 -1.89
N LYS A 263 2.31 -28.68 -1.55
CA LYS A 263 3.09 -27.82 -2.45
C LYS A 263 4.51 -28.35 -2.67
N LEU A 264 5.14 -28.87 -1.63
CA LEU A 264 6.48 -29.46 -1.71
C LEU A 264 6.48 -30.74 -2.56
N LEU A 265 5.46 -31.59 -2.40
CA LEU A 265 5.32 -32.84 -3.16
C LEU A 265 4.67 -32.63 -4.54
N GLY A 266 4.02 -31.50 -4.76
CA GLY A 266 3.27 -31.21 -5.98
C GLY A 266 2.03 -32.09 -6.17
N ILE A 267 1.50 -32.73 -5.13
CA ILE A 267 0.39 -33.70 -5.21
C ILE A 267 -0.99 -33.04 -5.11
N ASN A 268 -2.02 -33.72 -5.62
CA ASN A 268 -3.40 -33.27 -5.49
C ASN A 268 -3.96 -33.48 -4.05
N THR A 269 -4.61 -32.45 -3.51
CA THR A 269 -5.08 -32.37 -2.11
C THR A 269 -6.33 -33.22 -1.81
N ASN A 270 -7.03 -33.68 -2.85
CA ASN A 270 -8.28 -34.43 -2.73
C ASN A 270 -8.12 -35.77 -1.98
N ILE A 271 -6.89 -36.31 -1.87
CA ILE A 271 -6.63 -37.50 -1.06
C ILE A 271 -6.76 -37.24 0.45
N LEU A 272 -6.64 -35.97 0.88
CA LEU A 272 -6.75 -35.55 2.28
C LEU A 272 -8.15 -35.00 2.62
N ASN A 273 -8.93 -34.62 1.59
CA ASN A 273 -10.26 -34.05 1.76
C ASN A 273 -11.32 -35.14 1.97
N ARG A 274 -11.87 -35.25 3.19
CA ARG A 274 -12.92 -36.23 3.55
C ARG A 274 -14.20 -36.15 2.71
N ALA A 275 -14.50 -35.01 2.10
CA ALA A 275 -15.67 -34.85 1.24
C ALA A 275 -15.43 -35.31 -0.21
N SER A 276 -14.18 -35.62 -0.57
CA SER A 276 -13.81 -36.07 -1.91
C SER A 276 -14.00 -37.56 -2.10
N HIS A 277 -14.39 -37.99 -3.31
CA HIS A 277 -14.40 -39.41 -3.69
C HIS A 277 -12.99 -40.03 -3.77
N GLN A 278 -11.94 -39.20 -3.75
CA GLN A 278 -10.54 -39.64 -3.77
C GLN A 278 -9.91 -39.70 -2.37
N TYR A 279 -10.69 -39.44 -1.32
CA TYR A 279 -10.20 -39.44 0.05
C TYR A 279 -9.54 -40.79 0.40
N MET A 280 -8.34 -40.72 0.97
CA MET A 280 -7.58 -41.88 1.41
C MET A 280 -7.28 -41.77 2.91
N PRO A 281 -7.92 -42.56 3.77
CA PRO A 281 -7.69 -42.49 5.22
C PRO A 281 -6.25 -42.84 5.60
N ASP A 282 -5.61 -43.76 4.85
CA ASP A 282 -4.23 -44.16 5.09
C ASP A 282 -3.24 -43.01 4.81
N ALA A 283 -3.55 -42.10 3.89
CA ALA A 283 -2.75 -40.90 3.65
C ALA A 283 -2.76 -39.97 4.89
N MET A 284 -3.94 -39.77 5.48
CA MET A 284 -4.08 -39.01 6.72
C MET A 284 -3.37 -39.69 7.89
N ALA A 285 -3.46 -41.02 7.99
CA ALA A 285 -2.77 -41.78 9.03
C ALA A 285 -1.25 -41.63 8.93
N LEU A 286 -0.67 -41.74 7.71
CA LEU A 286 0.76 -41.51 7.48
C LEU A 286 1.19 -40.11 7.93
N ILE A 287 0.43 -39.08 7.57
CA ILE A 287 0.71 -37.69 7.98
C ILE A 287 0.64 -37.54 9.50
N THR A 288 -0.39 -38.09 10.14
CA THR A 288 -0.54 -38.02 11.60
C THR A 288 0.58 -38.76 12.32
N THR A 289 0.99 -39.94 11.84
CA THR A 289 2.14 -40.68 12.39
C THR A 289 3.43 -39.89 12.23
N ALA A 290 3.70 -39.33 11.04
CA ALA A 290 4.89 -38.52 10.81
C ALA A 290 4.90 -37.25 11.69
N ALA A 291 3.75 -36.63 11.92
CA ALA A 291 3.62 -35.44 12.76
C ALA A 291 3.93 -35.70 14.24
N ALA A 292 3.63 -36.90 14.72
CA ALA A 292 3.86 -37.30 16.10
C ALA A 292 5.32 -37.69 16.38
N ASP A 293 6.13 -37.91 15.34
CA ASP A 293 7.54 -38.30 15.46
C ASP A 293 8.47 -37.07 15.30
N PRO A 294 9.18 -36.63 16.37
CA PRO A 294 10.09 -35.48 16.30
C PRO A 294 11.25 -35.63 15.32
N GLN A 295 11.61 -36.85 14.92
CA GLN A 295 12.65 -37.08 13.90
C GLN A 295 12.12 -36.98 12.48
N ARG A 296 10.79 -36.98 12.32
CA ARG A 296 10.08 -36.96 11.04
C ARG A 296 9.25 -35.72 10.82
N ALA A 297 9.30 -34.76 11.75
CA ALA A 297 8.57 -33.50 11.67
C ALA A 297 9.51 -32.30 11.88
N THR A 298 9.15 -31.17 11.28
CA THR A 298 9.87 -29.91 11.45
C THR A 298 8.88 -28.77 11.53
N PHE A 299 9.06 -27.85 12.47
CA PHE A 299 8.22 -26.65 12.55
C PHE A 299 8.58 -25.68 11.43
N GLY A 300 7.56 -25.15 10.76
CA GLY A 300 7.75 -24.37 9.54
C GLY A 300 8.08 -25.28 8.37
N GLY A 301 9.34 -25.28 7.91
CA GLY A 301 9.81 -26.16 6.84
C GLY A 301 9.87 -25.53 5.44
N VAL A 302 9.82 -24.20 5.33
CA VAL A 302 10.11 -23.50 4.06
C VAL A 302 11.62 -23.33 3.86
N HIS A 303 12.34 -23.00 4.93
CA HIS A 303 13.79 -22.84 4.92
C HIS A 303 14.34 -23.15 6.30
N VAL A 304 15.59 -23.61 6.38
CA VAL A 304 16.28 -23.84 7.66
C VAL A 304 17.18 -22.63 7.93
N PRO A 305 16.92 -21.82 8.97
CA PRO A 305 17.73 -20.66 9.27
C PRO A 305 19.18 -21.04 9.59
N THR A 306 20.11 -20.24 9.08
CA THR A 306 21.55 -20.47 9.19
C THR A 306 22.27 -19.38 9.98
N ALA A 307 21.73 -18.15 10.04
CA ALA A 307 22.37 -17.07 10.76
C ALA A 307 22.30 -17.27 12.29
N VAL A 308 23.43 -17.02 12.95
CA VAL A 308 23.61 -17.19 14.39
C VAL A 308 23.85 -15.82 15.03
N VAL A 309 23.20 -15.57 16.15
CA VAL A 309 23.33 -14.35 16.95
C VAL A 309 23.98 -14.69 18.27
N SER A 310 24.96 -13.87 18.67
CA SER A 310 25.59 -13.95 19.99
C SER A 310 24.85 -13.08 20.99
N HIS A 311 24.56 -13.64 22.16
CA HIS A 311 23.86 -12.98 23.24
C HIS A 311 24.84 -12.32 24.24
N PRO A 312 24.41 -11.28 24.99
CA PRO A 312 25.27 -10.64 25.98
C PRO A 312 25.79 -11.57 27.09
N ASP A 313 25.11 -12.68 27.34
CA ASP A 313 25.51 -13.72 28.31
C ASP A 313 26.57 -14.69 27.76
N GLY A 314 27.03 -14.48 26.52
CA GLY A 314 28.04 -15.32 25.85
C GLY A 314 27.45 -16.56 25.16
N THR A 315 26.15 -16.79 25.24
CA THR A 315 25.49 -17.86 24.49
C THR A 315 25.29 -17.47 23.03
N SER A 316 24.94 -18.43 22.18
CA SER A 316 24.58 -18.18 20.79
C SER A 316 23.36 -19.01 20.42
N SER A 317 22.45 -18.42 19.66
CA SER A 317 21.28 -19.10 19.11
C SER A 317 21.13 -18.73 17.63
N ARG A 318 20.26 -19.44 16.91
CA ARG A 318 19.79 -18.91 15.63
C ARG A 318 19.05 -17.60 15.86
N TRP A 319 19.05 -16.74 14.84
CA TRP A 319 18.29 -15.48 14.88
C TRP A 319 16.77 -15.72 14.86
N VAL A 320 16.34 -16.81 14.23
CA VAL A 320 14.98 -17.34 14.25
C VAL A 320 15.06 -18.85 14.24
N GLU A 321 14.13 -19.52 14.92
CA GLU A 321 14.12 -20.99 14.98
C GLU A 321 13.42 -21.62 13.76
N GLU A 322 12.35 -20.98 13.28
CA GLU A 322 11.39 -21.59 12.37
C GLU A 322 11.02 -20.63 11.23
N LEU A 323 11.06 -21.12 9.98
CA LEU A 323 10.59 -20.38 8.81
C LEU A 323 9.51 -21.20 8.09
N GLY A 324 8.25 -20.82 8.32
CA GLY A 324 7.09 -21.30 7.60
C GLY A 324 6.60 -20.32 6.54
N LEU A 325 5.45 -20.62 5.94
CA LEU A 325 4.86 -19.78 4.88
C LEU A 325 4.46 -18.39 5.39
N GLY A 326 3.95 -18.31 6.63
CA GLY A 326 3.48 -17.06 7.24
C GLY A 326 4.64 -16.15 7.65
N GLU A 327 5.66 -16.72 8.28
CA GLU A 327 6.90 -16.05 8.66
C GLU A 327 7.59 -15.49 7.44
N THR A 328 7.70 -16.28 6.38
CA THR A 328 8.36 -15.84 5.13
C THR A 328 7.68 -14.61 4.55
N GLU A 329 6.35 -14.56 4.50
CA GLU A 329 5.61 -13.39 4.00
C GLU A 329 5.78 -12.16 4.89
N TYR A 330 5.80 -12.38 6.21
CA TYR A 330 6.02 -11.30 7.17
C TYR A 330 7.44 -10.75 7.09
N LEU A 331 8.45 -11.63 7.08
CA LEU A 331 9.86 -11.28 7.06
C LEU A 331 10.30 -10.65 5.73
N ASP A 332 9.68 -11.02 4.61
CA ASP A 332 9.82 -10.29 3.33
C ASP A 332 9.45 -8.81 3.51
N SER A 333 8.34 -8.53 4.21
CA SER A 333 7.94 -7.16 4.52
C SER A 333 8.91 -6.46 5.49
N VAL A 334 9.39 -7.16 6.52
CA VAL A 334 10.34 -6.64 7.50
C VAL A 334 11.66 -6.27 6.83
N LEU A 335 12.24 -7.17 6.04
CA LEU A 335 13.50 -6.94 5.31
C LEU A 335 13.34 -5.77 4.33
N ARG A 336 12.22 -5.72 3.60
CA ARG A 336 11.94 -4.64 2.67
C ARG A 336 11.81 -3.28 3.37
N ALA A 337 11.19 -3.23 4.54
CA ALA A 337 11.13 -2.02 5.36
C ALA A 337 12.50 -1.63 5.91
N ALA A 338 13.31 -2.58 6.37
CA ALA A 338 14.67 -2.34 6.83
C ALA A 338 15.51 -1.71 5.70
N CYS A 339 15.39 -2.23 4.48
CA CYS A 339 16.03 -1.67 3.30
C CYS A 339 15.58 -0.22 3.04
N TYR A 340 14.27 0.04 3.08
CA TYR A 340 13.72 1.38 2.88
C TYR A 340 14.24 2.38 3.93
N VAL A 341 14.24 1.98 5.20
CA VAL A 341 14.70 2.81 6.33
C VAL A 341 16.18 3.17 6.19
N LEU A 342 17.05 2.20 5.83
CA LEU A 342 18.48 2.45 5.62
C LEU A 342 18.72 3.40 4.44
N ILE A 343 18.07 3.17 3.30
CA ILE A 343 18.20 4.04 2.12
C ILE A 343 17.75 5.46 2.48
N ALA A 344 16.54 5.61 3.04
CA ALA A 344 16.00 6.93 3.39
C ALA A 344 16.89 7.67 4.38
N SER A 345 17.38 6.98 5.41
CA SER A 345 18.13 7.61 6.51
C SER A 345 19.58 7.94 6.14
N LEU A 346 20.21 7.19 5.23
CA LEU A 346 21.64 7.33 4.93
C LEU A 346 21.93 8.04 3.60
N THR A 347 20.93 8.25 2.75
CA THR A 347 21.09 8.99 1.46
C THR A 347 20.37 10.32 1.43
N GLY A 348 19.35 10.52 2.27
CA GLY A 348 18.48 11.69 2.23
C GLY A 348 17.56 11.75 1.00
N MET A 349 17.45 10.65 0.24
CA MET A 349 16.51 10.54 -0.88
C MET A 349 15.06 10.69 -0.39
N ARG A 350 14.22 11.40 -1.14
CA ARG A 350 12.78 11.48 -0.90
C ARG A 350 12.10 10.18 -1.29
N ASP A 351 10.95 9.88 -0.68
CA ASP A 351 10.13 8.70 -0.98
C ASP A 351 9.94 8.45 -2.50
N SER A 352 9.59 9.49 -3.27
CA SER A 352 9.46 9.37 -4.73
C SER A 352 10.75 8.99 -5.43
N GLU A 353 11.90 9.46 -4.96
CA GLU A 353 13.22 9.16 -5.53
C GLU A 353 13.64 7.73 -5.14
N ILE A 354 13.29 7.26 -3.94
CA ILE A 354 13.55 5.88 -3.50
C ILE A 354 12.71 4.89 -4.30
N GLN A 355 11.43 5.20 -4.55
CA GLN A 355 10.53 4.31 -5.27
C GLN A 355 10.88 4.15 -6.75
N GLU A 356 11.58 5.12 -7.35
CA GLU A 356 12.09 5.06 -8.73
C GLU A 356 13.45 4.34 -8.82
N LEU A 357 13.97 3.79 -7.72
CA LEU A 357 15.19 2.97 -7.76
C LEU A 357 14.95 1.66 -8.52
N THR A 358 15.89 1.37 -9.40
CA THR A 358 15.91 0.21 -10.30
C THR A 358 17.14 -0.66 -10.03
N ARG A 359 17.16 -1.86 -10.59
CA ARG A 359 18.29 -2.79 -10.42
C ARG A 359 19.63 -2.22 -10.92
N ASP A 360 19.60 -1.29 -11.88
CA ASP A 360 20.79 -0.61 -12.39
C ASP A 360 21.07 0.73 -11.69
N SER A 361 20.40 1.03 -10.58
CA SER A 361 20.57 2.29 -9.85
C SER A 361 21.95 2.47 -9.22
N HIS A 362 22.74 1.42 -9.02
CA HIS A 362 24.10 1.57 -8.52
C HIS A 362 24.98 2.27 -9.59
N THR A 363 25.69 3.31 -9.18
CA THR A 363 26.62 4.09 -10.02
C THR A 363 27.79 4.60 -9.18
N THR A 364 28.70 5.31 -9.82
CA THR A 364 29.72 6.12 -9.14
C THR A 364 29.52 7.61 -9.42
N LYS A 365 29.91 8.45 -8.45
CA LYS A 365 29.98 9.91 -8.58
C LYS A 365 31.23 10.39 -7.86
N ASP A 366 32.08 11.12 -8.56
CA ASP A 366 33.36 11.64 -8.02
C ASP A 366 34.24 10.53 -7.42
N GLY A 367 34.23 9.33 -8.04
CA GLY A 367 34.98 8.16 -7.58
C GLY A 367 34.37 7.42 -6.39
N LEU A 368 33.26 7.91 -5.83
CA LEU A 368 32.56 7.28 -4.70
C LEU A 368 31.30 6.56 -5.17
N ALA A 369 30.90 5.53 -4.42
CA ALA A 369 29.65 4.81 -4.67
C ALA A 369 28.44 5.73 -4.50
N ALA A 370 27.48 5.60 -5.41
CA ALA A 370 26.30 6.43 -5.47
C ALA A 370 25.09 5.66 -6.03
N LEU A 371 23.90 6.19 -5.81
CA LEU A 371 22.67 5.74 -6.45
C LEU A 371 22.21 6.78 -7.47
N LYS A 372 21.68 6.32 -8.62
CA LYS A 372 20.97 7.13 -9.60
C LYS A 372 19.47 6.85 -9.53
N SER A 373 18.67 7.90 -9.57
CA SER A 373 17.19 7.84 -9.60
C SER A 373 16.60 9.10 -10.25
N ILE A 374 15.28 9.18 -10.33
CA ILE A 374 14.54 10.28 -10.96
C ILE A 374 13.91 11.18 -9.87
N GLN A 375 14.19 12.48 -9.94
CA GLN A 375 13.52 13.49 -9.14
C GLN A 375 12.42 14.17 -9.95
N HIS A 376 11.16 14.02 -9.50
CA HIS A 376 10.01 14.69 -10.12
C HIS A 376 9.62 15.99 -9.41
N LYS A 377 9.78 16.08 -8.09
CA LYS A 377 9.31 17.25 -7.32
C LYS A 377 10.29 18.42 -7.45
N GLY A 378 9.77 19.58 -7.83
CA GLY A 378 10.56 20.81 -7.98
C GLY A 378 11.27 20.94 -9.33
N ASN A 379 10.87 20.13 -10.31
CA ASN A 379 11.35 20.19 -11.68
C ASN A 379 10.18 20.55 -12.62
N ASP A 380 10.47 21.38 -13.62
CA ASP A 380 9.52 21.77 -14.65
C ASP A 380 9.30 20.66 -15.69
N ASN A 381 10.20 19.66 -15.76
CA ASN A 381 10.04 18.49 -16.63
C ASN A 381 9.06 17.46 -16.03
N PRO A 382 7.95 17.12 -16.72
CA PRO A 382 7.01 16.07 -16.29
C PRO A 382 7.65 14.69 -16.07
N ASP A 383 8.68 14.36 -16.84
CA ASP A 383 9.43 13.09 -16.75
C ASP A 383 10.42 13.06 -15.59
N GLY A 384 10.60 14.19 -14.89
CA GLY A 384 11.60 14.36 -13.85
C GLY A 384 13.02 14.54 -14.41
N GLU A 385 13.99 14.67 -13.50
CA GLU A 385 15.41 14.81 -13.81
C GLU A 385 16.19 13.68 -13.15
N ARG A 386 17.12 13.08 -13.90
CA ARG A 386 18.04 12.08 -13.35
C ARG A 386 18.98 12.77 -12.38
N ARG A 387 19.07 12.24 -11.17
CA ARG A 387 19.98 12.71 -10.13
C ARG A 387 20.75 11.56 -9.50
N THR A 388 21.78 11.93 -8.76
CA THR A 388 22.70 11.01 -8.11
C THR A 388 22.88 11.38 -6.63
N TRP A 389 22.85 10.38 -5.76
CA TRP A 389 23.06 10.51 -4.32
C TRP A 389 24.23 9.65 -3.88
N TRP A 390 25.18 10.20 -3.12
CA TRP A 390 26.24 9.37 -2.55
C TRP A 390 25.65 8.33 -1.61
N ALA A 391 26.20 7.12 -1.67
CA ALA A 391 25.66 5.97 -0.98
C ALA A 391 26.79 5.26 -0.22
N PRO A 392 26.73 5.22 1.12
CA PRO A 392 27.73 4.50 1.90
C PRO A 392 27.56 2.99 1.69
N ARG A 393 28.60 2.21 2.02
CA ARG A 393 28.61 0.74 1.83
C ARG A 393 27.36 0.01 2.37
N PRO A 394 26.81 0.37 3.55
CA PRO A 394 25.55 -0.24 4.02
C PRO A 394 24.38 -0.07 3.04
N VAL A 395 24.28 1.08 2.37
CA VAL A 395 23.25 1.34 1.37
C VAL A 395 23.51 0.52 0.10
N ILE A 396 24.76 0.36 -0.32
CA ILE A 396 25.09 -0.49 -1.48
C ILE A 396 24.70 -1.95 -1.22
N ARG A 397 25.06 -2.50 -0.05
CA ARG A 397 24.61 -3.85 0.36
C ARG A 397 23.09 -3.94 0.41
N THR A 398 22.43 -2.90 0.90
CA THR A 398 20.96 -2.82 0.93
C THR A 398 20.36 -2.94 -0.49
N ILE A 399 20.95 -2.29 -1.48
CA ILE A 399 20.50 -2.35 -2.88
C ILE A 399 20.69 -3.76 -3.48
N GLU A 400 21.81 -4.42 -3.16
CA GLU A 400 22.06 -5.80 -3.58
C GLU A 400 21.02 -6.76 -3.00
N VAL A 401 20.78 -6.68 -1.68
CA VAL A 401 19.79 -7.50 -0.97
C VAL A 401 18.39 -7.24 -1.51
N LEU A 402 18.02 -5.98 -1.71
CA LEU A 402 16.71 -5.62 -2.27
C LEU A 402 16.58 -6.07 -3.72
N GLY A 403 17.68 -6.14 -4.47
CA GLY A 403 17.73 -6.77 -5.79
C GLY A 403 17.34 -8.24 -5.73
N ASN A 404 17.86 -9.00 -4.78
CA ASN A 404 17.51 -10.41 -4.63
C ASN A 404 16.09 -10.62 -4.09
N LEU A 405 15.61 -9.72 -3.24
CA LEU A 405 14.27 -9.77 -2.66
C LEU A 405 13.18 -9.39 -3.67
N SER A 406 13.40 -8.33 -4.46
CA SER A 406 12.39 -7.80 -5.38
C SER A 406 12.06 -8.82 -6.46
N ARG A 407 10.75 -9.05 -6.65
CA ARG A 407 10.23 -9.92 -7.72
C ARG A 407 9.97 -9.18 -9.04
N HIS A 408 10.20 -7.87 -9.08
CA HIS A 408 9.97 -7.08 -10.28
C HIS A 408 11.25 -7.03 -11.13
N ASP A 409 11.10 -7.08 -12.45
CA ASP A 409 12.23 -7.21 -13.37
C ASP A 409 13.16 -6.00 -13.32
N THR A 410 12.60 -4.80 -13.22
CA THR A 410 13.38 -3.55 -13.19
C THR A 410 13.44 -2.84 -11.84
N HIS A 411 12.33 -2.72 -11.12
CA HIS A 411 12.22 -1.88 -9.92
C HIS A 411 12.60 -2.62 -8.64
N LEU A 412 13.29 -1.91 -7.75
CA LEU A 412 13.64 -2.43 -6.42
C LEU A 412 12.45 -2.32 -5.45
N PHE A 413 11.68 -1.24 -5.52
CA PHE A 413 10.45 -1.06 -4.74
C PHE A 413 9.20 -1.18 -5.62
N ALA A 414 8.76 -2.41 -5.90
CA ALA A 414 7.52 -2.69 -6.63
C ALA A 414 6.39 -3.29 -5.76
N ARG A 415 5.12 -3.00 -6.04
CA ARG A 415 4.00 -3.65 -5.34
C ARG A 415 3.96 -5.18 -5.54
N ARG A 416 4.29 -5.66 -6.74
CA ARG A 416 4.39 -7.09 -7.11
C ARG A 416 5.21 -7.26 -8.40
N SER A 417 5.52 -8.50 -8.79
CA SER A 417 6.40 -8.81 -9.95
C SER A 417 6.02 -8.09 -11.24
N GLY A 418 4.73 -8.11 -11.62
CA GLY A 418 4.24 -7.43 -12.82
C GLY A 418 3.63 -6.04 -12.58
N ASN A 419 3.85 -5.44 -11.41
CA ASN A 419 3.33 -4.10 -11.11
C ASN A 419 4.28 -3.35 -10.18
N ALA A 420 5.05 -2.44 -10.76
CA ALA A 420 5.93 -1.53 -10.04
C ALA A 420 5.23 -0.55 -9.10
N GLY A 421 3.89 -0.39 -9.20
CA GLY A 421 3.10 0.64 -8.53
C GLY A 421 3.41 0.84 -7.05
N ALA A 422 3.01 1.99 -6.53
CA ALA A 422 3.52 2.57 -5.28
C ALA A 422 3.73 1.57 -4.14
N TYR A 423 4.96 1.53 -3.66
CA TYR A 423 5.29 0.86 -2.41
C TYR A 423 4.70 1.66 -1.24
N ALA A 424 4.15 0.96 -0.24
CA ALA A 424 3.50 1.57 0.92
C ALA A 424 4.38 1.39 2.17
N PRO A 425 5.44 2.21 2.35
CA PRO A 425 6.44 2.00 3.40
C PRO A 425 5.83 1.97 4.80
N ASN A 426 4.79 2.77 5.07
CA ASN A 426 4.15 2.84 6.39
C ASN A 426 3.64 1.48 6.90
N ARG A 427 3.14 0.62 5.99
CA ARG A 427 2.63 -0.70 6.35
C ARG A 427 3.77 -1.61 6.82
N ASP A 428 4.86 -1.61 6.08
CA ASP A 428 5.97 -2.55 6.30
C ASP A 428 6.91 -2.04 7.40
N ILE A 429 7.09 -0.72 7.54
CA ILE A 429 7.79 -0.10 8.68
C ILE A 429 7.10 -0.44 10.00
N ALA A 430 5.76 -0.46 10.04
CA ALA A 430 5.05 -0.88 11.25
C ALA A 430 5.36 -2.35 11.61
N ARG A 431 5.50 -3.24 10.62
CA ARG A 431 5.91 -4.63 10.83
C ARG A 431 7.35 -4.72 11.33
N LEU A 432 8.27 -3.96 10.74
CA LEU A 432 9.66 -3.86 11.20
C LEU A 432 9.74 -3.41 12.67
N ILE A 433 9.00 -2.35 13.04
CA ILE A 433 8.99 -1.85 14.41
C ILE A 433 8.42 -2.90 15.38
N ALA A 434 7.38 -3.63 14.98
CA ALA A 434 6.86 -4.74 15.78
C ALA A 434 7.92 -5.84 15.95
N PHE A 435 8.55 -6.28 14.86
CA PHE A 435 9.61 -7.29 14.88
C PHE A 435 10.77 -6.92 15.81
N ILE A 436 11.23 -5.66 15.77
CA ILE A 436 12.35 -5.18 16.60
C ILE A 436 11.99 -5.16 18.09
N ASN A 437 10.74 -4.84 18.42
CA ASN A 437 10.30 -4.64 19.80
C ASN A 437 9.66 -5.85 20.45
N ASP A 438 9.29 -6.87 19.67
CA ASP A 438 8.75 -8.12 20.20
C ASP A 438 9.80 -8.83 21.06
N ASP A 439 9.37 -9.41 22.20
CA ASP A 439 10.27 -10.17 23.07
C ASP A 439 10.73 -11.44 22.32
N PRO A 440 12.04 -11.68 22.15
CA PRO A 440 12.55 -12.89 21.50
C PRO A 440 12.14 -14.18 22.23
N ARG A 441 11.68 -14.09 23.49
CA ARG A 441 11.17 -15.21 24.31
C ARG A 441 9.68 -15.45 24.10
N TYR A 442 9.19 -15.43 22.86
CA TYR A 442 7.75 -15.62 22.61
C TYR A 442 7.22 -16.84 23.36
N ASP A 443 6.30 -16.52 24.26
CA ASP A 443 5.71 -17.37 25.30
C ASP A 443 5.02 -18.58 24.67
N GLN A 444 5.47 -19.78 25.04
CA GLN A 444 4.91 -21.05 24.58
C GLN A 444 3.47 -21.26 25.10
N ASP A 445 3.00 -20.44 26.05
CA ASP A 445 1.74 -20.64 26.77
C ASP A 445 0.66 -19.58 26.49
N ALA A 446 0.89 -18.59 25.62
CA ALA A 446 -0.10 -17.56 25.30
C ALA A 446 -1.13 -18.02 24.26
N VAL A 447 -2.00 -18.96 24.65
CA VAL A 447 -3.25 -19.24 23.93
C VAL A 447 -4.17 -18.01 24.08
N GLY A 448 -4.22 -17.18 23.03
CA GLY A 448 -5.31 -16.25 22.79
C GLY A 448 -5.18 -14.86 23.42
N ASP A 449 -4.26 -14.04 22.89
CA ASP A 449 -4.39 -12.58 22.70
C ASP A 449 -2.98 -11.95 22.62
N SER A 450 -2.29 -12.12 21.49
CA SER A 450 -1.02 -11.44 21.24
C SER A 450 -1.17 -10.29 20.25
N ALA A 451 -0.33 -9.27 20.46
CA ALA A 451 -0.41 -7.89 20.00
C ALA A 451 -0.35 -7.64 18.47
N TRP A 452 -0.61 -8.63 17.64
CA TRP A 452 -0.81 -8.49 16.19
C TRP A 452 -2.16 -7.86 15.83
N ASN A 453 -3.03 -7.62 16.82
CA ASN A 453 -4.44 -7.34 16.63
C ASN A 453 -4.81 -5.84 16.47
N THR A 454 -3.87 -4.90 16.55
CA THR A 454 -4.17 -3.46 16.56
C THR A 454 -3.49 -2.68 15.44
N SER A 455 -3.88 -2.98 14.20
CA SER A 455 -3.78 -2.01 13.09
C SER A 455 -5.14 -1.73 12.46
N ARG A 456 -6.17 -1.53 13.29
CA ARG A 456 -7.37 -0.74 12.96
C ARG A 456 -8.05 -0.27 14.25
N SER A 457 -8.11 1.06 14.40
CA SER A 457 -8.83 1.86 15.40
C SER A 457 -8.67 1.51 16.88
N ARG A 458 -7.85 2.28 17.59
CA ARG A 458 -8.25 2.98 18.82
C ARG A 458 -7.48 4.31 18.86
N LYS A 459 -8.18 5.41 18.58
CA LYS A 459 -7.71 6.75 18.93
C LYS A 459 -7.65 6.79 20.46
N ALA A 460 -6.48 6.53 21.04
CA ALA A 460 -6.22 6.88 22.42
C ALA A 460 -6.06 8.41 22.48
N LYS A 461 -7.07 9.10 23.02
CA LYS A 461 -6.95 10.50 23.43
C LYS A 461 -5.95 10.56 24.59
N PRO A 462 -4.95 11.47 24.60
CA PRO A 462 -4.17 11.73 25.80
C PRO A 462 -5.08 12.43 26.81
N SER A 463 -5.28 11.79 27.96
CA SER A 463 -5.92 12.38 29.15
C SER A 463 -4.88 13.21 29.89
N THR A 464 -4.96 14.54 29.78
CA THR A 464 -4.32 15.47 30.74
C THR A 464 -5.20 16.71 30.95
N ARG A 465 -5.88 16.79 32.10
CA ARG A 465 -6.02 18.02 32.89
C ARG A 465 -6.56 17.73 34.32
N PRO A 466 -6.13 18.50 35.33
CA PRO A 466 -6.32 18.21 36.77
C PRO A 466 -7.67 18.72 37.31
N PRO A 467 -8.06 18.40 38.57
CA PRO A 467 -9.43 18.53 39.02
C PRO A 467 -9.75 19.94 39.54
N CYS A 468 -10.88 20.50 39.11
CA CYS A 468 -11.60 21.53 39.84
C CYS A 468 -13.10 21.17 39.84
N ALA A 469 -13.66 21.05 41.04
CA ALA A 469 -15.08 20.86 41.32
C ALA A 469 -15.87 22.16 41.12
N VAL A 470 -17.12 22.10 40.62
CA VAL A 470 -18.42 22.53 41.24
C VAL A 470 -19.62 22.06 40.33
N PRO A 471 -20.93 22.14 40.70
CA PRO A 471 -21.87 21.02 40.53
C PRO A 471 -23.09 21.25 39.60
N SER A 472 -23.76 20.13 39.27
CA SER A 472 -25.19 19.93 38.90
C SER A 472 -25.81 20.67 37.71
N ALA A 473 -26.38 19.90 36.76
CA ALA A 473 -27.77 20.01 36.29
C ALA A 473 -28.15 18.87 35.30
N SER A 474 -29.14 18.06 35.72
CA SER A 474 -30.25 17.46 34.94
C SER A 474 -30.04 16.98 33.48
N SER A 475 -30.16 15.66 33.28
CA SER A 475 -30.38 15.01 31.98
C SER A 475 -31.87 15.02 31.56
N PRO A 476 -32.18 15.16 30.26
CA PRO A 476 -33.44 14.68 29.67
C PRO A 476 -33.26 13.40 28.83
N PRO A 477 -34.34 12.65 28.55
CA PRO A 477 -34.30 11.23 28.17
C PRO A 477 -33.98 10.96 26.69
N ARG A 478 -33.43 9.76 26.46
CA ARG A 478 -33.19 9.13 25.14
C ARG A 478 -34.49 8.93 24.35
N ALA A 479 -34.47 9.32 23.08
CA ALA A 479 -35.44 8.92 22.07
C ALA A 479 -34.94 7.69 21.28
N PRO A 480 -35.84 6.86 20.70
CA PRO A 480 -35.54 5.50 20.27
C PRO A 480 -34.89 5.40 18.89
N GLU A 481 -34.10 4.34 18.70
CA GLU A 481 -33.46 3.94 17.44
C GLU A 481 -34.50 3.54 16.37
N PRO A 482 -34.30 3.90 15.09
CA PRO A 482 -34.91 3.21 13.98
C PRO A 482 -33.97 2.15 13.40
N ASN A 483 -34.50 0.94 13.38
CA ASN A 483 -34.03 -0.24 12.66
C ASN A 483 -34.20 -0.03 11.13
N SER A 484 -33.21 -0.37 10.32
CA SER A 484 -33.44 -0.82 8.91
C SER A 484 -32.15 -1.35 8.28
N ASP A 485 -32.16 -2.66 8.08
CA ASP A 485 -31.38 -3.41 7.10
C ASP A 485 -31.40 -2.73 5.73
N TRP A 486 -30.25 -2.62 5.06
CA TRP A 486 -30.06 -2.67 3.59
C TRP A 486 -28.57 -2.89 3.27
N GLU A 487 -28.11 -4.15 3.30
CA GLU A 487 -26.86 -4.53 2.63
C GLU A 487 -27.16 -4.92 1.17
N PHE A 488 -26.63 -4.16 0.22
CA PHE A 488 -26.69 -4.46 -1.21
C PHE A 488 -25.43 -5.22 -1.62
N ASN A 489 -25.62 -6.46 -2.08
CA ASN A 489 -24.60 -7.41 -2.46
C ASN A 489 -24.09 -7.10 -3.89
N TRP A 490 -22.76 -6.98 -4.05
CA TRP A 490 -22.11 -6.54 -5.31
C TRP A 490 -21.77 -7.67 -6.30
N ASP A 491 -22.13 -8.92 -6.00
CA ASP A 491 -21.84 -10.05 -6.90
C ASP A 491 -23.12 -10.57 -7.56
N THR A 492 -23.54 -9.93 -8.67
CA THR A 492 -24.33 -10.56 -9.74
C THR A 492 -24.58 -9.56 -10.87
N VAL A 493 -23.93 -9.76 -12.03
CA VAL A 493 -24.51 -9.87 -13.39
C VAL A 493 -23.39 -9.71 -14.44
N PRO A 494 -23.45 -10.48 -15.54
CA PRO A 494 -22.31 -10.99 -16.30
C PRO A 494 -21.87 -10.09 -17.46
N GLY A 495 -20.68 -10.42 -17.98
CA GLY A 495 -20.09 -9.80 -19.15
C GLY A 495 -20.92 -9.94 -20.43
N GLY A 496 -20.79 -8.89 -21.24
CA GLY A 496 -21.07 -8.82 -22.66
C GLY A 496 -20.04 -7.91 -23.29
#